data_AF-A0A4Q2LQG7-F1
#
_entry.id   AF-A0A4Q2LQG7-F1
#
_cell.length_a   1.000
_cell.length_b   1.000
_cell.length_c   1.000
_cell.angle_alpha   90.00
_cell.angle_beta   90.00
_cell.angle_gamma   90.00
#
_symmetry.space_group_name_H-M   'P 1'
#
loop_
_entity.id
_entity.type
_entity.pdbx_description
1 polymer ?
#
loop_
_entity_poly.entity_id
_entity_poly.type
_entity_poly.pdbx_seq_one_letter_code
_entity_poly.pdbx_strand_id
1 'polypeptide(L)'
;MRDAAEGQQKHGQQKHIETMPLFSTMDRNGRMTMLRPGRRVGRAAPLLPWLLTAAALWALTGSVPFGALLGLAPTPAISIFLGHPVTVSVAVVLLLVAINATGGVYSRAVEQFGQTRVAGLFATLAITGGLVTGAGALLLWTLTSDPSRPFDLEAIATSPTIPPELGAIVGAVFALLAAIVLLQLPGSIAHAGRRQADIERLRLEGSSFAGTLTAVNFTNRWLFNFPMFTVEVSYIVDDAPLVVSAHMRTRADRVPVVGSRMLVLTDVRGTTHVELDLSNGAVFEPDVTKYAAPDY
;
A
#
# COMPACT_ATOMS: atom_id res chain seq x y z
N MET A 1 36.62 -11.41 -6.03
CA MET A 1 35.88 -11.36 -7.31
C MET A 1 34.66 -12.30 -7.37
N ARG A 2 34.40 -13.16 -6.36
CA ARG A 2 33.23 -14.06 -6.32
C ARG A 2 31.94 -13.38 -5.79
N ASP A 3 32.06 -12.31 -5.00
CA ASP A 3 30.90 -11.70 -4.30
C ASP A 3 30.07 -10.73 -5.16
N ALA A 4 30.64 -10.20 -6.26
CA ALA A 4 29.92 -9.29 -7.15
C ALA A 4 28.89 -10.03 -8.03
N ALA A 5 29.15 -11.30 -8.36
CA ALA A 5 28.27 -12.11 -9.21
C ALA A 5 27.00 -12.56 -8.46
N GLU A 6 27.10 -12.93 -7.18
CA GLU A 6 25.93 -13.31 -6.36
C GLU A 6 25.00 -12.11 -6.08
N GLY A 7 25.56 -10.91 -5.93
CA GLY A 7 24.80 -9.67 -5.76
C GLY A 7 23.97 -9.29 -6.99
N GLN A 8 24.56 -9.42 -8.19
CA GLN A 8 23.85 -9.16 -9.45
C GLN A 8 22.79 -10.23 -9.77
N GLN A 9 23.04 -11.50 -9.47
CA GLN A 9 22.06 -12.58 -9.68
C GLN A 9 20.83 -12.42 -8.76
N LYS A 10 21.03 -12.06 -7.49
CA LYS A 10 19.93 -11.77 -6.55
C LYS A 10 19.12 -10.55 -6.98
N HIS A 11 19.76 -9.49 -7.47
CA HIS A 11 19.07 -8.30 -7.98
C HIS A 11 18.29 -8.56 -9.29
N GLY A 12 18.84 -9.39 -10.18
CA GLY A 12 18.19 -9.82 -11.42
C GLY A 12 16.97 -10.71 -11.17
N GLN A 13 17.08 -11.71 -10.29
CA GLN A 13 15.95 -12.53 -9.85
C GLN A 13 14.91 -11.73 -9.04
N GLN A 14 15.33 -10.77 -8.22
CA GLN A 14 14.41 -9.89 -7.47
C GLN A 14 13.57 -9.02 -8.41
N LYS A 15 14.17 -8.42 -9.45
CA LYS A 15 13.40 -7.72 -10.50
C LYS A 15 12.48 -8.67 -11.27
N HIS A 16 12.94 -9.87 -11.61
CA HIS A 16 12.13 -10.83 -12.38
C HIS A 16 10.86 -11.31 -11.63
N ILE A 17 10.97 -11.54 -10.32
CA ILE A 17 9.85 -12.01 -9.48
C ILE A 17 8.86 -10.88 -9.15
N GLU A 18 9.31 -9.61 -9.14
CA GLU A 18 8.44 -8.43 -9.07
C GLU A 18 7.58 -8.20 -10.32
N THR A 19 7.82 -9.00 -11.37
CA THR A 19 7.22 -8.84 -12.69
C THR A 19 6.26 -9.98 -13.05
N MET A 20 6.10 -10.99 -12.18
CA MET A 20 5.28 -12.18 -12.46
C MET A 20 3.79 -11.93 -12.23
N PRO A 21 2.90 -12.59 -13.00
CA PRO A 21 1.47 -12.46 -12.80
C PRO A 21 1.06 -12.96 -11.41
N LEU A 22 0.32 -12.11 -10.69
CA LEU A 22 -0.24 -12.45 -9.39
C LEU A 22 -1.65 -13.01 -9.60
N PHE A 23 -1.90 -14.22 -9.09
CA PHE A 23 -3.22 -14.87 -9.14
C PHE A 23 -3.85 -14.96 -7.75
N SER A 24 -5.18 -14.86 -7.70
CA SER A 24 -5.94 -15.13 -6.49
C SER A 24 -7.34 -15.64 -6.82
N THR A 25 -7.71 -16.77 -6.24
CA THR A 25 -9.04 -17.40 -6.36
C THR A 25 -10.09 -16.72 -5.46
N MET A 26 -9.68 -16.00 -4.42
CA MET A 26 -10.57 -15.42 -3.41
C MET A 26 -10.50 -13.88 -3.36
N ASP A 27 -9.29 -13.33 -3.44
CA ASP A 27 -9.06 -11.90 -3.25
C ASP A 27 -9.06 -11.14 -4.59
N ARG A 28 -9.51 -9.89 -4.55
CA ARG A 28 -9.54 -8.96 -5.70
C ARG A 28 -8.79 -7.67 -5.39
N ASN A 29 -8.39 -6.98 -6.45
CA ASN A 29 -7.79 -5.64 -6.41
C ASN A 29 -6.57 -5.59 -5.47
N GLY A 30 -6.47 -4.55 -4.63
CA GLY A 30 -5.38 -4.41 -3.67
C GLY A 30 -5.37 -5.43 -2.54
N ARG A 31 -6.37 -6.33 -2.44
CA ARG A 31 -6.37 -7.42 -1.47
C ARG A 31 -5.65 -8.68 -1.97
N MET A 32 -5.32 -8.76 -3.25
CA MET A 32 -4.53 -9.87 -3.76
C MET A 32 -3.18 -9.92 -3.06
N THR A 33 -2.86 -11.08 -2.49
CA THR A 33 -1.69 -11.28 -1.64
C THR A 33 -0.71 -12.20 -2.34
N MET A 34 0.55 -11.78 -2.40
CA MET A 34 1.66 -12.57 -2.90
C MET A 34 2.55 -13.04 -1.74
N LEU A 35 3.06 -14.26 -1.83
CA LEU A 35 4.21 -14.67 -1.02
C LEU A 35 5.30 -15.15 -1.98
N ARG A 36 6.49 -14.56 -1.94
CA ARG A 36 7.60 -15.06 -2.78
C ARG A 36 8.07 -16.43 -2.25
N PRO A 37 8.45 -17.37 -3.13
CA PRO A 37 9.04 -18.63 -2.68
C PRO A 37 10.21 -18.40 -1.71
N GLY A 38 10.23 -19.13 -0.60
CA GLY A 38 11.26 -19.03 0.44
C GLY A 38 11.18 -17.79 1.35
N ARG A 39 10.18 -16.90 1.18
CA ARG A 39 9.92 -15.82 2.14
C ARG A 39 8.96 -16.28 3.22
N ARG A 40 9.22 -15.79 4.44
CA ARG A 40 8.36 -15.99 5.61
C ARG A 40 7.16 -15.04 5.56
N VAL A 41 6.08 -15.42 6.24
CA VAL A 41 4.92 -14.56 6.51
C VAL A 41 5.34 -13.21 7.09
N GLY A 42 4.75 -12.14 6.56
CA GLY A 42 5.01 -10.76 6.93
C GLY A 42 4.64 -10.45 8.39
N ARG A 43 5.36 -9.49 8.99
CA ARG A 43 5.14 -9.01 10.36
C ARG A 43 5.10 -7.49 10.35
N ALA A 44 4.28 -6.88 11.20
CA ALA A 44 4.21 -5.42 11.25
C ALA A 44 5.42 -4.77 11.95
N ALA A 45 6.04 -5.47 12.92
CA ALA A 45 7.08 -4.90 13.78
C ALA A 45 8.26 -4.25 13.03
N PRO A 46 8.81 -4.82 11.94
CA PRO A 46 9.90 -4.20 11.19
C PRO A 46 9.52 -2.89 10.46
N LEU A 47 8.23 -2.63 10.24
CA LEU A 47 7.74 -1.41 9.57
C LEU A 47 7.53 -0.25 10.55
N LEU A 48 7.39 -0.54 11.84
CA LEU A 48 7.08 0.46 12.86
C LEU A 48 8.07 1.64 12.90
N PRO A 49 9.41 1.44 12.91
CA PRO A 49 10.33 2.58 12.93
C PRO A 49 10.18 3.46 11.68
N TRP A 50 10.00 2.85 10.50
CA TRP A 50 9.79 3.59 9.26
C TRP A 50 8.49 4.38 9.26
N LEU A 51 7.41 3.76 9.77
CA LEU A 51 6.12 4.42 9.94
C LEU A 51 6.24 5.64 10.86
N LEU A 52 6.91 5.48 12.01
CA LEU A 52 7.11 6.56 12.98
C LEU A 52 7.97 7.69 12.40
N THR A 53 9.04 7.37 11.67
CA THR A 53 9.87 8.38 11.00
C THR A 53 9.07 9.14 9.95
N ALA A 54 8.28 8.46 9.11
CA ALA A 54 7.44 9.11 8.11
C ALA A 54 6.37 9.99 8.79
N ALA A 55 5.73 9.51 9.85
CA ALA A 55 4.75 10.28 10.62
C ALA A 55 5.38 11.52 11.28
N ALA A 56 6.59 11.41 11.84
CA ALA A 56 7.31 12.55 12.41
C ALA A 56 7.64 13.61 11.34
N LEU A 57 8.05 13.19 10.14
CA LEU A 57 8.30 14.11 9.02
C LEU A 57 7.02 14.82 8.58
N TRP A 58 5.89 14.12 8.52
CA TRP A 58 4.58 14.72 8.23
C TRP A 58 4.13 15.68 9.34
N ALA A 59 4.40 15.38 10.61
CA ALA A 59 4.11 16.28 11.72
C ALA A 59 4.93 17.58 11.64
N LEU A 60 6.25 17.46 11.39
CA LEU A 60 7.15 18.61 11.22
C LEU A 60 6.74 19.47 10.02
N THR A 61 6.50 18.84 8.87
CA THR A 61 6.08 19.52 7.66
C THR A 61 4.71 20.20 7.83
N GLY A 62 3.76 19.49 8.46
CA GLY A 62 2.41 19.99 8.71
C GLY A 62 2.37 21.16 9.70
N SER A 63 3.37 21.31 10.57
CA SER A 63 3.40 22.39 11.56
C SER A 63 3.34 23.79 10.94
N VAL A 64 3.93 23.99 9.75
CA VAL A 64 3.91 25.27 9.03
C VAL A 64 2.51 25.63 8.53
N PRO A 65 1.81 24.84 7.69
CA PRO A 65 0.45 25.18 7.29
C PRO A 65 -0.52 25.24 8.48
N PHE A 66 -0.40 24.35 9.48
CA PHE A 66 -1.26 24.42 10.65
C PHE A 66 -1.04 25.68 11.49
N GLY A 67 0.21 26.06 11.75
CA GLY A 67 0.53 27.21 12.58
C GLY A 67 0.41 28.56 11.85
N ALA A 68 0.99 28.68 10.64
CA ALA A 68 1.04 29.93 9.90
C ALA A 68 -0.23 30.21 9.07
N LEU A 69 -0.88 29.17 8.53
CA LEU A 69 -2.03 29.35 7.63
C LEU A 69 -3.37 29.03 8.30
N LEU A 70 -3.42 28.07 9.23
CA LEU A 70 -4.68 27.62 9.86
C LEU A 70 -4.86 28.14 11.28
N GLY A 71 -4.09 29.16 11.67
CA GLY A 71 -4.29 29.89 12.94
C GLY A 71 -3.92 29.12 14.21
N LEU A 72 -3.30 27.94 14.12
CA LEU A 72 -2.89 27.14 15.30
C LEU A 72 -1.52 27.54 15.86
N ALA A 73 -1.01 28.73 15.53
CA ALA A 73 0.21 29.22 16.17
C ALA A 73 -0.10 29.63 17.64
N PRO A 74 0.65 29.13 18.63
CA PRO A 74 0.38 29.43 20.05
C PRO A 74 0.58 30.90 20.41
N THR A 75 1.48 31.57 19.70
CA THR A 75 1.80 32.99 19.90
C THR A 75 2.04 33.69 18.56
N PRO A 76 1.89 35.02 18.50
CA PRO A 76 2.21 35.80 17.29
C PRO A 76 3.65 35.62 16.83
N ALA A 77 4.60 35.48 17.76
CA ALA A 77 6.02 35.24 17.43
C ALA A 77 6.22 33.91 16.69
N ILE A 78 5.53 32.84 17.11
CA ILE A 78 5.57 31.54 16.44
C ILE A 78 4.89 31.62 15.07
N SER A 79 3.78 32.36 14.94
CA SER A 79 3.11 32.56 13.65
C SER A 79 4.05 33.25 12.65
N ILE A 80 4.73 34.33 13.06
CA ILE A 80 5.70 35.05 12.23
C ILE A 80 6.89 34.12 11.87
N PHE A 81 7.40 33.35 12.84
CA PHE A 81 8.49 32.42 12.59
C PHE A 81 8.12 31.33 11.59
N LEU A 82 6.94 30.72 11.71
CA LEU A 82 6.45 29.68 10.81
C LEU A 82 6.11 30.24 9.42
N GLY A 83 5.65 31.48 9.33
CA GLY A 83 5.41 32.19 8.08
C GLY A 83 6.68 32.75 7.41
N HIS A 84 7.84 32.68 8.08
CA HIS A 84 9.09 33.22 7.54
C HIS A 84 9.53 32.43 6.29
N PRO A 85 10.00 33.08 5.20
CA PRO A 85 10.33 32.41 3.94
C PRO A 85 11.33 31.25 4.07
N VAL A 86 12.29 31.38 4.98
CA VAL A 86 13.27 30.31 5.28
C VAL A 86 12.58 29.09 5.89
N THR A 87 11.67 29.29 6.85
CA THR A 87 10.92 28.20 7.49
C THR A 87 10.01 27.50 6.49
N VAL A 88 9.34 28.26 5.63
CA VAL A 88 8.53 27.73 4.52
C VAL A 88 9.40 26.92 3.57
N SER A 89 10.59 27.41 3.20
CA SER A 89 11.53 26.70 2.33
C SER A 89 12.00 25.37 2.94
N VAL A 90 12.33 25.37 4.24
CA VAL A 90 12.68 24.16 4.98
C VAL A 90 11.50 23.18 5.02
N ALA A 91 10.27 23.66 5.22
CA ALA A 91 9.08 22.81 5.20
C ALA A 91 8.83 22.19 3.83
N VAL A 92 9.09 22.89 2.73
CA VAL A 92 9.02 22.31 1.37
C VAL A 92 10.06 21.19 1.19
N VAL A 93 11.29 21.38 1.69
CA VAL A 93 12.29 20.31 1.67
C VAL A 93 11.84 19.12 2.53
N LEU A 94 11.33 19.36 3.74
CA LEU A 94 10.80 18.32 4.61
C LEU A 94 9.61 17.59 3.98
N LEU A 95 8.75 18.28 3.23
CA LEU A 95 7.64 17.67 2.49
C LEU A 95 8.15 16.65 1.48
N LEU A 96 9.17 17.01 0.69
CA LEU A 96 9.78 16.08 -0.26
C LEU A 96 10.39 14.86 0.45
N VAL A 97 11.03 15.07 1.61
CA VAL A 97 11.57 13.97 2.43
C VAL A 97 10.45 13.10 3.00
N ALA A 98 9.34 13.70 3.46
CA ALA A 98 8.17 12.99 3.98
C ALA A 98 7.50 12.12 2.91
N ILE A 99 7.37 12.64 1.68
CA ILE A 99 6.84 11.89 0.52
C ILE A 99 7.73 10.68 0.23
N ASN A 100 9.05 10.87 0.16
CA ASN A 100 10.00 9.78 -0.07
C ASN A 100 9.98 8.74 1.06
N ALA A 101 9.95 9.17 2.32
CA ALA A 101 9.86 8.28 3.47
C ALA A 101 8.56 7.46 3.44
N THR A 102 7.44 8.08 3.06
CA THR A 102 6.13 7.41 2.92
C THR A 102 6.15 6.40 1.78
N GLY A 103 6.76 6.73 0.65
CA GLY A 103 7.01 5.78 -0.44
C GLY A 103 7.86 4.58 0.03
N GLY A 104 8.89 4.84 0.86
CA GLY A 104 9.70 3.80 1.48
C GLY A 104 8.93 2.90 2.45
N VAL A 105 7.96 3.43 3.21
CA VAL A 105 7.03 2.65 4.06
C VAL A 105 6.13 1.80 3.18
N TYR A 106 5.55 2.37 2.13
CA TYR A 106 4.68 1.67 1.20
C TYR A 106 5.40 0.48 0.54
N SER A 107 6.58 0.71 -0.05
CA SER A 107 7.36 -0.35 -0.71
C SER A 107 7.71 -1.48 0.23
N ARG A 108 8.19 -1.17 1.45
CA ARG A 108 8.50 -2.20 2.46
C ARG A 108 7.25 -2.97 2.89
N ALA A 109 6.11 -2.30 3.05
CA ALA A 109 4.86 -2.97 3.38
C ALA A 109 4.37 -3.90 2.25
N VAL A 110 4.54 -3.50 0.98
CA VAL A 110 4.29 -4.38 -0.18
C VAL A 110 5.25 -5.56 -0.18
N GLU A 111 6.54 -5.36 0.08
CA GLU A 111 7.53 -6.45 0.14
C GLU A 111 7.21 -7.44 1.28
N GLN A 112 6.75 -6.94 2.42
CA GLN A 112 6.52 -7.74 3.60
C GLN A 112 5.20 -8.51 3.56
N PHE A 113 4.11 -7.85 3.12
CA PHE A 113 2.78 -8.46 3.09
C PHE A 113 2.35 -8.93 1.71
N GLY A 114 3.09 -8.58 0.65
CA GLY A 114 2.73 -8.91 -0.74
C GLY A 114 1.38 -8.33 -1.19
N GLN A 115 0.87 -7.31 -0.48
CA GLN A 115 -0.48 -6.81 -0.63
C GLN A 115 -0.47 -5.27 -0.63
N THR A 116 -1.04 -4.65 -1.66
CA THR A 116 -1.01 -3.18 -1.81
C THR A 116 -2.01 -2.47 -0.89
N ARG A 117 -3.09 -3.15 -0.45
CA ARG A 117 -4.05 -2.58 0.50
C ARG A 117 -3.40 -2.28 1.86
N VAL A 118 -2.66 -3.23 2.43
CA VAL A 118 -1.98 -3.01 3.72
C VAL A 118 -0.92 -1.92 3.59
N ALA A 119 -0.16 -1.92 2.49
CA ALA A 119 0.80 -0.85 2.21
C ALA A 119 0.15 0.53 2.11
N GLY A 120 -1.00 0.62 1.43
CA GLY A 120 -1.80 1.84 1.36
C GLY A 120 -2.25 2.31 2.75
N LEU A 121 -2.73 1.41 3.60
CA LEU A 121 -3.12 1.76 4.97
C LEU A 121 -1.93 2.26 5.81
N PHE A 122 -0.75 1.65 5.70
CA PHE A 122 0.46 2.15 6.37
C PHE A 122 0.88 3.53 5.87
N ALA A 123 0.85 3.76 4.55
CA ALA A 123 1.16 5.05 3.97
C ALA A 123 0.16 6.13 4.41
N THR A 124 -1.13 5.85 4.35
CA THR A 124 -2.18 6.77 4.83
C THR A 124 -2.01 7.05 6.32
N LEU A 125 -1.72 6.04 7.15
CA LEU A 125 -1.50 6.21 8.58
C LEU A 125 -0.27 7.09 8.88
N ALA A 126 0.80 6.98 8.09
CA ALA A 126 1.97 7.84 8.23
C ALA A 126 1.58 9.32 8.02
N ILE A 127 0.84 9.59 6.95
CA ILE A 127 0.40 10.94 6.59
C ILE A 127 -0.58 11.47 7.65
N THR A 128 -1.69 10.77 7.87
CA THR A 128 -2.76 11.25 8.75
C THR A 128 -2.32 11.26 10.20
N GLY A 129 -1.60 10.24 10.67
CA GLY A 129 -1.06 10.18 12.03
C GLY A 129 -0.06 11.30 12.32
N GLY A 130 0.81 11.62 11.35
CA GLY A 130 1.74 12.74 11.45
C GLY A 130 1.02 14.09 11.53
N LEU A 131 0.12 14.35 10.58
CA LEU A 131 -0.66 15.60 10.54
C LEU A 131 -1.51 15.81 11.80
N VAL A 132 -2.14 14.75 12.31
CA VAL A 132 -2.93 14.79 13.56
C VAL A 132 -2.06 15.10 14.76
N THR A 133 -0.87 14.48 14.83
CA THR A 133 0.06 14.72 15.93
C THR A 133 0.56 16.17 15.92
N GLY A 134 0.90 16.70 14.73
CA GLY A 134 1.30 18.10 14.57
C GLY A 134 0.18 19.08 14.93
N ALA A 135 -1.03 18.88 14.37
CA ALA A 135 -2.19 19.72 14.65
C ALA A 135 -2.61 19.66 16.12
N GLY A 136 -2.65 18.45 16.71
CA GLY A 136 -3.02 18.24 18.10
C GLY A 136 -2.02 18.88 19.08
N ALA A 137 -0.72 18.77 18.80
CA ALA A 137 0.32 19.42 19.60
C ALA A 137 0.20 20.95 19.54
N LEU A 138 -0.01 21.52 18.35
CA LEU A 138 -0.19 22.96 18.16
C LEU A 138 -1.48 23.47 18.81
N LEU A 139 -2.59 22.74 18.67
CA LEU A 139 -3.86 23.08 19.31
C LEU A 139 -3.73 23.05 20.83
N LEU A 140 -3.16 21.99 21.40
CA LEU A 140 -2.93 21.88 22.84
C LEU A 140 -2.02 23.01 23.35
N TRP A 141 -0.96 23.33 22.61
CA TRP A 141 -0.07 24.43 22.96
C TRP A 141 -0.79 25.80 22.89
N THR A 142 -1.64 26.00 21.89
CA THR A 142 -2.45 27.23 21.77
C THR A 142 -3.42 27.38 22.94
N LEU A 143 -4.16 26.31 23.28
CA LEU A 143 -5.13 26.32 24.39
C LEU A 143 -4.48 26.49 25.76
N THR A 144 -3.25 25.99 25.93
CA THR A 144 -2.50 26.16 27.19
C THR A 144 -1.80 27.51 27.30
N SER A 145 -1.51 28.16 26.17
CA SER A 145 -0.89 29.50 26.14
C SER A 145 -1.90 30.62 26.39
N ASP A 146 -3.17 30.41 26.04
CA ASP A 146 -4.25 31.37 26.29
C ASP A 146 -5.54 30.65 26.76
N PRO A 147 -5.62 30.29 28.05
CA PRO A 147 -6.74 29.53 28.61
C PRO A 147 -8.04 30.34 28.70
N SER A 148 -7.96 31.68 28.60
CA SER A 148 -9.12 32.58 28.61
C SER A 148 -9.85 32.65 27.28
N ARG A 149 -9.23 32.18 26.19
CA ARG A 149 -9.81 32.25 24.86
C ARG A 149 -10.99 31.27 24.72
N PRO A 150 -12.22 31.75 24.43
CA PRO A 150 -13.32 30.86 24.10
C PRO A 150 -13.06 30.16 22.76
N PHE A 151 -13.37 28.88 22.69
CA PHE A 151 -13.37 28.13 21.43
C PHE A 151 -14.72 28.35 20.74
N ASP A 152 -14.74 29.16 19.68
CA ASP A 152 -15.96 29.61 19.04
C ASP A 152 -15.99 29.21 17.55
N LEU A 153 -16.82 28.20 17.24
CA LEU A 153 -16.98 27.73 15.86
C LEU A 153 -17.64 28.77 14.96
N GLU A 154 -18.43 29.70 15.51
CA GLU A 154 -19.04 30.79 14.74
C GLU A 154 -17.98 31.77 14.21
N ALA A 155 -16.81 31.84 14.86
CA ALA A 155 -15.67 32.63 14.39
C ALA A 155 -15.21 32.22 12.99
N ILE A 156 -15.46 30.97 12.55
CA ILE A 156 -15.11 30.51 11.19
C ILE A 156 -15.89 31.29 10.12
N ALA A 157 -17.14 31.64 10.39
CA ALA A 157 -18.00 32.33 9.44
C ALA A 157 -17.91 33.86 9.56
N THR A 158 -17.51 34.37 10.74
CA THR A 158 -17.63 35.79 11.09
C THR A 158 -16.31 36.52 11.23
N SER A 159 -15.20 35.78 11.43
CA SER A 159 -13.89 36.40 11.69
C SER A 159 -13.27 36.97 10.41
N PRO A 160 -12.74 38.20 10.45
CA PRO A 160 -11.97 38.78 9.34
C PRO A 160 -10.58 38.13 9.16
N THR A 161 -10.13 37.33 10.14
CA THR A 161 -8.84 36.60 10.13
C THR A 161 -9.06 35.10 10.29
N ILE A 162 -8.12 34.27 9.84
CA ILE A 162 -8.24 32.80 9.93
C ILE A 162 -8.23 32.36 11.41
N PRO A 163 -9.33 31.80 11.92
CA PRO A 163 -9.45 31.42 13.32
C PRO A 163 -8.85 30.01 13.56
N PRO A 164 -8.28 29.73 14.76
CA PRO A 164 -7.69 28.43 15.09
C PRO A 164 -8.69 27.27 15.01
N GLU A 165 -9.98 27.56 15.17
CA GLU A 165 -11.07 26.60 15.02
C GLU A 165 -11.07 25.94 13.63
N LEU A 166 -10.66 26.67 12.58
CA LEU A 166 -10.49 26.11 11.25
C LEU A 166 -9.39 25.04 11.25
N GLY A 167 -8.24 25.35 11.84
CA GLY A 167 -7.15 24.39 11.99
C GLY A 167 -7.53 23.18 12.84
N ALA A 168 -8.33 23.38 13.89
CA ALA A 168 -8.86 22.31 14.71
C ALA A 168 -9.80 21.38 13.91
N ILE A 169 -10.69 21.93 13.07
CA ILE A 169 -11.57 21.13 12.20
C ILE A 169 -10.75 20.33 11.18
N VAL A 170 -9.79 20.97 10.51
CA VAL A 170 -8.92 20.27 9.56
C VAL A 170 -8.14 19.14 10.27
N GLY A 171 -7.61 19.41 11.46
CA GLY A 171 -6.98 18.40 12.31
C GLY A 171 -7.94 17.26 12.69
N ALA A 172 -9.20 17.57 13.02
CA ALA A 172 -10.23 16.59 13.36
C ALA A 172 -10.59 15.69 12.16
N VAL A 173 -10.62 16.23 10.93
CA VAL A 173 -10.82 15.42 9.71
C VAL A 173 -9.67 14.42 9.55
N PHE A 174 -8.42 14.86 9.71
CA PHE A 174 -7.29 13.92 9.68
C PHE A 174 -7.33 12.91 10.84
N ALA A 175 -7.81 13.31 12.02
CA ALA A 175 -7.95 12.42 13.17
C ALA A 175 -8.97 11.32 12.91
N LEU A 176 -10.10 11.67 12.28
CA LEU A 176 -11.10 10.71 11.85
C LEU A 176 -10.52 9.73 10.81
N LEU A 177 -9.79 10.23 9.81
CA LEU A 177 -9.14 9.37 8.82
C LEU A 177 -8.09 8.45 9.46
N ALA A 178 -7.27 8.95 10.38
CA ALA A 178 -6.30 8.16 11.13
C ALA A 178 -6.99 7.07 11.97
N ALA A 179 -8.10 7.40 12.64
CA ALA A 179 -8.88 6.44 13.42
C ALA A 179 -9.48 5.34 12.53
N ILE A 180 -10.06 5.69 11.38
CA ILE A 180 -10.59 4.72 10.41
C ILE A 180 -9.48 3.77 9.96
N VAL A 181 -8.30 4.29 9.63
CA VAL A 181 -7.16 3.48 9.19
C VAL A 181 -6.66 2.57 10.32
N LEU A 182 -6.54 3.09 11.55
CA LEU A 182 -6.14 2.30 12.72
C LEU A 182 -7.12 1.17 13.02
N LEU A 183 -8.41 1.36 12.81
CA LEU A 183 -9.41 0.31 12.97
C LEU A 183 -9.31 -0.76 11.86
N GLN A 184 -8.99 -0.37 10.63
CA GLN A 184 -8.90 -1.29 9.50
C GLN A 184 -7.58 -2.06 9.42
N LEU A 185 -6.50 -1.50 9.96
CA LEU A 185 -5.15 -2.00 9.77
C LEU A 185 -4.92 -3.40 10.41
N PRO A 186 -5.32 -3.68 11.67
CA PRO A 186 -5.12 -4.99 12.29
C PRO A 186 -5.82 -6.12 11.51
N GLY A 187 -7.08 -5.90 11.11
CA GLY A 187 -7.83 -6.88 10.32
C GLY A 187 -7.22 -7.13 8.95
N SER A 188 -6.70 -6.08 8.31
CA SER A 188 -6.02 -6.19 7.01
C SER A 188 -4.67 -6.91 7.12
N ILE A 189 -3.89 -6.64 8.16
CA ILE A 189 -2.64 -7.36 8.47
C ILE A 189 -2.92 -8.83 8.76
N ALA A 190 -3.92 -9.12 9.60
CA ALA A 190 -4.30 -10.48 9.93
C ALA A 190 -4.83 -11.26 8.70
N HIS A 191 -5.53 -10.59 7.78
CA HIS A 191 -5.94 -11.18 6.51
C HIS A 191 -4.73 -11.50 5.63
N ALA A 192 -3.84 -10.54 5.41
CA ALA A 192 -2.63 -10.74 4.60
C ALA A 192 -1.75 -11.86 5.16
N GLY A 193 -1.52 -11.87 6.48
CA GLY A 193 -0.73 -12.89 7.15
C GLY A 193 -1.33 -14.28 7.04
N ARG A 194 -2.65 -14.43 7.23
CA ARG A 194 -3.36 -15.70 7.01
C ARG A 194 -3.22 -16.17 5.57
N ARG A 195 -3.41 -15.26 4.60
CA ARG A 195 -3.31 -15.63 3.18
C ARG A 195 -1.90 -16.04 2.79
N GLN A 196 -0.87 -15.36 3.30
CA GLN A 196 0.53 -15.77 3.10
C GLN A 196 0.79 -17.15 3.72
N ALA A 197 0.30 -17.41 4.94
CA ALA A 197 0.45 -18.71 5.59
C ALA A 197 -0.27 -19.83 4.82
N ASP A 198 -1.45 -19.55 4.24
CA ASP A 198 -2.14 -20.52 3.39
C ASP A 198 -1.36 -20.80 2.09
N ILE A 199 -0.77 -19.79 1.45
CA ILE A 199 0.08 -19.98 0.27
C ILE A 199 1.32 -20.82 0.64
N GLU A 200 1.97 -20.51 1.77
CA GLU A 200 3.12 -21.28 2.25
C GLU A 200 2.74 -22.74 2.53
N ARG A 201 1.62 -22.97 3.24
CA ARG A 201 1.10 -24.32 3.51
C ARG A 201 0.81 -25.08 2.22
N LEU A 202 0.11 -24.46 1.26
CA LEU A 202 -0.24 -25.10 0.00
C LEU A 202 0.99 -25.49 -0.83
N ARG A 203 2.08 -24.74 -0.74
CA ARG A 203 3.35 -25.08 -1.42
C ARG A 203 4.10 -26.23 -0.76
N LEU A 204 3.96 -26.41 0.55
CA LEU A 204 4.68 -27.43 1.32
C LEU A 204 3.90 -28.74 1.43
N GLU A 205 2.59 -28.65 1.67
CA GLU A 205 1.72 -29.78 2.05
C GLU A 205 0.54 -29.98 1.09
N GLY A 206 0.27 -29.01 0.21
CA GLY A 206 -0.85 -29.06 -0.71
C GLY A 206 -0.65 -30.07 -1.84
N SER A 207 -1.76 -30.58 -2.35
CA SER A 207 -1.76 -31.35 -3.60
C SER A 207 -1.54 -30.40 -4.77
N SER A 208 -0.61 -30.76 -5.64
CA SER A 208 -0.21 -29.96 -6.79
C SER A 208 -0.67 -30.62 -8.09
N PHE A 209 -1.50 -29.91 -8.85
CA PHE A 209 -2.04 -30.38 -10.12
C PHE A 209 -1.53 -29.50 -11.28
N ALA A 210 -1.13 -30.14 -12.37
CA ALA A 210 -0.82 -29.44 -13.60
C ALA A 210 -2.13 -28.94 -14.23
N GLY A 211 -2.19 -27.64 -14.48
CA GLY A 211 -3.31 -26.96 -15.10
C GLY A 211 -2.93 -26.25 -16.39
N THR A 212 -3.94 -25.84 -17.14
CA THR A 212 -3.81 -25.05 -18.36
C THR A 212 -4.71 -23.83 -18.29
N LEU A 213 -4.18 -22.67 -18.63
CA LEU A 213 -4.94 -21.43 -18.71
C LEU A 213 -5.90 -21.49 -19.90
N THR A 214 -7.21 -21.56 -19.67
CA THR A 214 -8.23 -21.71 -20.73
C THR A 214 -8.85 -20.40 -21.15
N ALA A 215 -8.94 -19.42 -20.24
CA ALA A 215 -9.52 -18.11 -20.55
C ALA A 215 -8.76 -16.99 -19.84
N VAL A 216 -8.64 -15.85 -20.52
CA VAL A 216 -8.08 -14.60 -19.97
C VAL A 216 -8.98 -13.45 -20.37
N ASN A 217 -9.74 -12.93 -19.41
CA ASN A 217 -10.72 -11.87 -19.62
C ASN A 217 -10.24 -10.58 -18.95
N PHE A 218 -9.89 -9.57 -19.75
CA PHE A 218 -9.51 -8.27 -19.22
C PHE A 218 -10.74 -7.55 -18.62
N THR A 219 -10.61 -7.05 -17.39
CA THR A 219 -11.73 -6.42 -16.66
C THR A 219 -11.91 -4.93 -16.96
N ASN A 220 -11.14 -4.39 -17.91
CA ASN A 220 -11.08 -2.96 -18.23
C ASN A 220 -10.80 -2.07 -17.01
N ARG A 221 -9.94 -2.57 -16.11
CA ARG A 221 -9.52 -1.90 -14.88
C ARG A 221 -8.03 -2.06 -14.67
N TRP A 222 -7.45 -1.03 -14.09
CA TRP A 222 -6.05 -1.00 -13.67
C TRP A 222 -5.98 -0.69 -12.18
N LEU A 223 -5.01 -1.30 -11.52
CA LEU A 223 -4.60 -0.89 -10.20
C LEU A 223 -3.20 -0.30 -10.33
N PHE A 224 -3.10 1.03 -10.24
CA PHE A 224 -1.94 1.78 -10.74
C PHE A 224 -1.74 1.48 -12.24
N ASN A 225 -0.59 0.96 -12.65
CA ASN A 225 -0.30 0.61 -14.06
C ASN A 225 -0.42 -0.89 -14.36
N PHE A 226 -1.06 -1.65 -13.45
CA PHE A 226 -1.21 -3.10 -13.60
C PHE A 226 -2.62 -3.46 -14.05
N PRO A 227 -2.82 -3.94 -15.29
CA PRO A 227 -4.11 -4.41 -15.75
C PRO A 227 -4.62 -5.60 -14.93
N MET A 228 -5.94 -5.64 -14.78
CA MET A 228 -6.65 -6.66 -14.01
C MET A 228 -7.49 -7.57 -14.90
N PHE A 229 -7.46 -8.87 -14.60
CA PHE A 229 -8.12 -9.91 -15.39
C PHE A 229 -8.90 -10.88 -14.50
N THR A 230 -9.89 -11.52 -15.10
CA THR A 230 -10.45 -12.78 -14.63
C THR A 230 -9.92 -13.89 -15.53
N VAL A 231 -9.39 -14.95 -14.94
CA VAL A 231 -8.82 -16.07 -15.67
C VAL A 231 -9.49 -17.37 -15.26
N GLU A 232 -9.49 -18.33 -16.18
CA GLU A 232 -9.95 -19.69 -15.93
C GLU A 232 -8.81 -20.67 -16.18
N VAL A 233 -8.64 -21.60 -15.25
CA VAL A 233 -7.60 -22.64 -15.34
C VAL A 233 -8.27 -24.00 -15.24
N SER A 234 -8.12 -24.81 -16.28
CA SER A 234 -8.56 -26.20 -16.28
C SER A 234 -7.46 -27.10 -15.72
N TYR A 235 -7.81 -28.07 -14.89
CA TYR A 235 -6.90 -29.09 -14.36
C TYR A 235 -7.65 -30.40 -14.17
N ILE A 236 -6.93 -31.52 -14.05
CA ILE A 236 -7.53 -32.85 -13.94
C ILE A 236 -7.24 -33.41 -12.54
N VAL A 237 -8.27 -33.94 -11.88
CA VAL A 237 -8.19 -34.66 -10.60
C VAL A 237 -8.95 -35.97 -10.76
N ASP A 238 -8.31 -37.10 -10.50
CA ASP A 238 -8.92 -38.44 -10.62
C ASP A 238 -9.68 -38.66 -11.95
N ASP A 239 -9.03 -38.29 -13.07
CA ASP A 239 -9.57 -38.29 -14.45
C ASP A 239 -10.80 -37.40 -14.69
N ALA A 240 -11.23 -36.60 -13.71
CA ALA A 240 -12.28 -35.61 -13.86
C ALA A 240 -11.71 -34.22 -14.21
N PRO A 241 -12.14 -33.58 -15.32
CA PRO A 241 -11.74 -32.22 -15.63
C PRO A 241 -12.46 -31.23 -14.70
N LEU A 242 -11.69 -30.35 -14.06
CA LEU A 242 -12.15 -29.28 -13.19
C LEU A 242 -11.67 -27.93 -13.72
N VAL A 243 -12.41 -26.87 -13.41
CA VAL A 243 -12.07 -25.49 -13.78
C VAL A 243 -12.10 -24.62 -12.54
N VAL A 244 -11.04 -23.85 -12.33
CA VAL A 244 -10.95 -22.83 -11.28
C VAL A 244 -10.92 -21.44 -11.89
N SER A 245 -11.76 -20.55 -11.37
CA SER A 245 -11.73 -19.12 -11.71
C SER A 245 -10.80 -18.38 -10.74
N ALA A 246 -9.97 -17.50 -11.27
CA ALA A 246 -9.08 -16.67 -10.47
C ALA A 246 -9.03 -15.24 -11.01
N HIS A 247 -8.64 -14.31 -10.14
CA HIS A 247 -8.27 -12.96 -10.52
C HIS A 247 -6.77 -12.93 -10.80
N MET A 248 -6.38 -12.20 -11.84
CA MET A 248 -4.99 -11.98 -12.18
C MET A 248 -4.68 -10.48 -12.20
N ARG A 249 -3.54 -10.10 -11.64
CA ARG A 249 -2.95 -8.77 -11.77
C ARG A 249 -1.51 -8.94 -12.25
N THR A 250 -1.17 -8.30 -13.36
CA THR A 250 0.15 -8.41 -13.97
C THR A 250 0.51 -7.12 -14.69
N ARG A 251 1.71 -7.03 -15.27
CA ARG A 251 2.05 -5.96 -16.20
C ARG A 251 1.50 -6.27 -17.59
N ALA A 252 1.25 -5.24 -18.39
CA ALA A 252 0.76 -5.39 -19.75
C ALA A 252 1.67 -6.29 -20.61
N ASP A 253 2.99 -6.28 -20.39
CA ASP A 253 3.99 -7.11 -21.09
C ASP A 253 4.14 -8.54 -20.53
N ARG A 254 3.32 -8.91 -19.54
CA ARG A 254 3.41 -10.17 -18.81
C ARG A 254 2.06 -10.86 -18.66
N VAL A 255 1.16 -10.65 -19.61
CA VAL A 255 -0.11 -11.38 -19.65
C VAL A 255 0.16 -12.76 -20.26
N PRO A 256 -0.01 -13.88 -19.53
CA PRO A 256 0.21 -15.21 -20.09
C PRO A 256 -0.82 -15.50 -21.20
N VAL A 257 -0.38 -16.16 -22.27
CA VAL A 257 -1.28 -16.56 -23.36
C VAL A 257 -2.17 -17.74 -22.94
N VAL A 258 -3.37 -17.83 -23.50
CA VAL A 258 -4.23 -19.02 -23.35
C VAL A 258 -3.44 -20.26 -23.81
N GLY A 259 -3.53 -21.36 -23.06
CA GLY A 259 -2.70 -22.54 -23.21
C GLY A 259 -1.43 -22.55 -22.34
N SER A 260 -1.13 -21.46 -21.64
CA SER A 260 -0.02 -21.42 -20.68
C SER A 260 -0.20 -22.44 -19.56
N ARG A 261 0.90 -23.09 -19.16
CA ARG A 261 0.91 -24.05 -18.05
C ARG A 261 0.77 -23.34 -16.72
N MET A 262 -0.13 -23.86 -15.90
CA MET A 262 -0.45 -23.35 -14.58
C MET A 262 -0.22 -24.45 -13.55
N LEU A 263 0.06 -24.06 -12.32
CA LEU A 263 0.08 -24.94 -11.17
C LEU A 263 -1.15 -24.64 -10.31
N VAL A 264 -1.98 -25.64 -10.07
CA VAL A 264 -3.13 -25.53 -9.17
C VAL A 264 -2.80 -26.26 -7.88
N LEU A 265 -2.62 -25.48 -6.81
CA LEU A 265 -2.36 -25.99 -5.47
C LEU A 265 -3.67 -26.01 -4.69
N THR A 266 -4.02 -27.14 -4.10
CA THR A 266 -5.23 -27.28 -3.28
C THR A 266 -5.01 -28.15 -2.06
N ASP A 267 -5.81 -27.95 -1.02
CA ASP A 267 -5.81 -28.79 0.19
C ASP A 267 -7.19 -29.40 0.49
N VAL A 268 -7.23 -30.29 1.48
CA VAL A 268 -8.46 -30.94 1.97
C VAL A 268 -9.47 -29.95 2.58
N ARG A 269 -9.07 -28.69 2.82
CA ARG A 269 -9.96 -27.63 3.33
C ARG A 269 -10.64 -26.86 2.19
N GLY A 270 -10.35 -27.21 0.94
CA GLY A 270 -10.86 -26.52 -0.25
C GLY A 270 -10.16 -25.18 -0.51
N THR A 271 -8.99 -24.94 0.08
CA THR A 271 -8.21 -23.74 -0.20
C THR A 271 -7.47 -23.94 -1.51
N THR A 272 -7.74 -23.12 -2.53
CA THR A 272 -7.05 -23.19 -3.81
C THR A 272 -6.14 -21.99 -4.03
N HIS A 273 -4.96 -22.22 -4.60
CA HIS A 273 -4.04 -21.22 -5.09
C HIS A 273 -3.56 -21.60 -6.48
N VAL A 274 -3.35 -20.60 -7.33
CA VAL A 274 -2.93 -20.80 -8.72
C VAL A 274 -1.63 -20.04 -8.91
N GLU A 275 -0.67 -20.67 -9.57
CA GLU A 275 0.61 -20.07 -9.94
C GLU A 275 0.91 -20.36 -11.41
N LEU A 276 1.70 -19.52 -12.05
CA LEU A 276 2.22 -19.81 -13.39
C LEU A 276 3.34 -20.85 -13.27
N ASP A 277 3.29 -21.92 -14.06
CA ASP A 277 4.37 -22.90 -14.09
C ASP A 277 5.54 -22.37 -14.93
N LEU A 278 6.65 -22.07 -14.25
CA LEU A 278 7.85 -21.50 -14.88
C LEU A 278 8.85 -22.55 -15.37
N SER A 279 8.62 -23.84 -15.10
CA SER A 279 9.60 -24.91 -15.37
C SER A 279 10.00 -25.02 -16.85
N ASN A 280 9.10 -24.69 -17.78
CA ASN A 280 9.32 -24.77 -19.23
C ASN A 280 9.34 -23.40 -19.92
N GLY A 281 9.49 -22.32 -19.17
CA GLY A 281 9.38 -20.96 -19.68
C GLY A 281 7.93 -20.53 -19.89
N ALA A 282 7.66 -19.26 -19.57
CA ALA A 282 6.34 -18.65 -19.76
C ALA A 282 6.29 -17.88 -21.09
N VAL A 283 5.21 -18.09 -21.84
CA VAL A 283 4.91 -17.31 -23.05
C VAL A 283 3.88 -16.24 -22.70
N PHE A 284 4.17 -15.00 -23.08
CA PHE A 284 3.33 -13.84 -22.79
C PHE A 284 2.75 -13.27 -24.08
N GLU A 285 1.61 -12.59 -23.97
CA GLU A 285 0.94 -11.88 -25.05
C GLU A 285 1.88 -10.85 -25.68
N PRO A 286 2.16 -10.94 -27.00
CA PRO A 286 3.02 -9.98 -27.68
C PRO A 286 2.39 -8.58 -27.82
N ASP A 287 1.06 -8.48 -27.97
CA ASP A 287 0.40 -7.17 -28.08
C ASP A 287 0.16 -6.53 -26.70
N VAL A 288 1.18 -5.82 -26.22
CA VAL A 288 1.16 -5.08 -24.96
C VAL A 288 0.16 -3.92 -24.99
N THR A 289 -0.10 -3.33 -26.17
CA THR A 289 -0.89 -2.10 -26.30
C THR A 289 -2.35 -2.32 -25.91
N LYS A 290 -2.85 -3.56 -26.10
CA LYS A 290 -4.20 -3.99 -25.71
C LYS A 290 -4.52 -3.79 -24.22
N TYR A 291 -3.50 -3.78 -23.36
CA TYR A 291 -3.66 -3.68 -21.90
C TYR A 291 -2.94 -2.48 -21.29
N ALA A 292 -2.37 -1.60 -22.13
CA ALA A 292 -1.76 -0.37 -21.66
C ALA A 292 -2.82 0.50 -20.96
N ALA A 293 -2.42 1.15 -19.87
CA ALA A 293 -3.28 2.16 -19.25
C ALA A 293 -3.44 3.34 -20.22
N PRO A 294 -4.60 4.01 -20.27
CA PRO A 294 -4.75 5.23 -21.03
C PRO A 294 -3.75 6.28 -20.51
N ASP A 295 -3.04 6.95 -21.41
CA ASP A 295 -2.23 8.12 -21.06
C ASP A 295 -3.20 9.25 -20.64
N TYR A 296 -3.20 9.60 -19.35
CA TYR A 296 -3.95 10.73 -18.80
C TYR A 296 -3.02 11.91 -18.53
#